data_AF-A0A955VK60-F1
#
_entry.id   AF-A0A955VK60-F1
#
_cell.length_a   1.000
_cell.length_b   1.000
_cell.length_c   1.000
_cell.angle_alpha   90.00
_cell.angle_beta   90.00
_cell.angle_gamma   90.00
#
_symmetry.space_group_name_H-M   'P 1'
#
loop_
_entity.id
_entity.type
_entity.pdbx_description
1 polymer ?
#
loop_
_entity_poly.entity_id
_entity_poly.type
_entity_poly.pdbx_seq_one_letter_code
_entity_poly.pdbx_strand_id
1 'polypeptide(L)'
;MNEEAAVHDRHHSSTLGHRRIVWLCAAVALCSLAATSLEARPQLAGAWWRVGLATGALRSALTTALAHESRAPAPQKRTPELDVGTLIGRFHPALVHFPIAWLFLLALFEWYAALSRRGDLDRLGMGLLTLTVVGLVAAATTGFILAGAHGLEQTAAVILHRNVELVAASSVVVAFVLRVARPTSFNGVVRWVYVALVSGGALVCLYGGHLGGKMVFGEAYLPY
;
A
#
# COMPACT_ATOMS: atom_id res chain seq x y z
N MET A 1 37.45 37.54 -10.31
CA MET A 1 36.12 37.23 -10.86
C MET A 1 36.14 35.77 -11.29
N ASN A 2 35.39 34.88 -10.63
CA ASN A 2 34.86 33.59 -11.15
C ASN A 2 34.59 32.48 -10.09
N GLU A 3 34.84 32.70 -8.79
CA GLU A 3 34.45 31.71 -7.76
C GLU A 3 33.04 31.91 -7.19
N GLU A 4 32.55 33.15 -7.06
CA GLU A 4 31.19 33.41 -6.53
C GLU A 4 30.08 32.89 -7.45
N ALA A 5 30.28 32.94 -8.77
CA ALA A 5 29.29 32.44 -9.73
C ALA A 5 29.10 30.91 -9.65
N ALA A 6 30.17 30.15 -9.36
CA ALA A 6 30.12 28.69 -9.28
C ALA A 6 29.49 28.18 -7.97
N VAL A 7 29.51 28.98 -6.90
CA VAL A 7 28.83 28.65 -5.64
C VAL A 7 27.32 28.90 -5.75
N HIS A 8 26.91 29.95 -6.46
CA HIS A 8 25.49 30.26 -6.64
C HIS A 8 24.76 29.21 -7.52
N ASP A 9 25.44 28.67 -8.53
CA ASP A 9 24.87 27.67 -9.44
C ASP A 9 24.70 26.27 -8.78
N ARG A 10 25.57 25.91 -7.82
CA ARG A 10 25.44 24.66 -7.06
C ARG A 10 24.24 24.64 -6.10
N HIS A 11 23.82 25.80 -5.59
CA HIS A 11 22.60 25.88 -4.76
C HIS A 11 21.31 25.83 -5.60
N HIS A 12 21.34 26.31 -6.85
CA HIS A 12 20.18 26.23 -7.73
C HIS A 12 19.93 24.82 -8.30
N SER A 13 20.98 24.05 -8.59
CA SER A 13 20.83 22.69 -9.10
C SER A 13 20.31 21.70 -8.04
N SER A 14 20.65 21.87 -6.76
CA SER A 14 20.20 20.97 -5.67
C SER A 14 18.71 21.16 -5.31
N THR A 15 18.20 22.39 -5.42
CA THR A 15 16.79 22.72 -5.15
C THR A 15 15.85 22.22 -6.25
N LEU A 16 16.31 22.18 -7.51
CA LEU A 16 15.56 21.63 -8.64
C LEU A 16 15.40 20.09 -8.54
N GLY A 17 16.43 19.38 -8.07
CA GLY A 17 16.35 17.93 -7.83
C GLY A 17 15.35 17.57 -6.73
N HIS A 18 15.38 18.30 -5.61
CA HIS A 18 14.43 18.11 -4.49
C HIS A 18 12.97 18.38 -4.89
N ARG A 19 12.74 19.42 -5.69
CA ARG A 19 11.39 19.73 -6.20
C ARG A 19 10.83 18.61 -7.08
N ARG A 20 11.64 18.01 -7.95
CA ARG A 20 11.21 16.92 -8.83
C ARG A 20 10.80 15.66 -8.06
N ILE A 21 11.55 15.30 -7.01
CA ILE A 21 11.24 14.13 -6.16
C ILE A 21 9.94 14.34 -5.38
N VAL A 22 9.73 15.54 -4.83
CA VAL A 22 8.48 15.91 -4.14
C VAL A 22 7.26 15.82 -5.06
N TRP A 23 7.38 16.29 -6.31
CA TRP A 23 6.30 16.19 -7.29
C TRP A 23 5.99 14.75 -7.71
N LEU A 24 7.00 13.88 -7.83
CA LEU A 24 6.79 12.47 -8.14
C LEU A 24 6.08 11.73 -7.01
N CYS A 25 6.46 11.96 -5.75
CA CYS A 25 5.81 11.34 -4.60
C CYS A 25 4.36 11.84 -4.41
N ALA A 26 4.11 13.15 -4.59
CA ALA A 26 2.78 13.73 -4.50
C ALA A 26 1.85 13.24 -5.63
N ALA A 27 2.37 13.07 -6.84
CA ALA A 27 1.62 12.51 -7.97
C ALA A 27 1.23 11.05 -7.71
N VAL A 28 2.13 10.23 -7.15
CA VAL A 28 1.84 8.82 -6.81
C VAL A 28 0.76 8.72 -5.71
N ALA A 29 0.81 9.58 -4.69
CA ALA A 29 -0.21 9.61 -3.63
C ALA A 29 -1.60 10.04 -4.16
N LEU A 30 -1.65 11.10 -4.99
CA LEU A 30 -2.90 11.58 -5.61
C LEU A 30 -3.47 10.57 -6.61
N CYS A 31 -2.64 9.90 -7.39
CA CYS A 31 -3.09 8.83 -8.30
C CYS A 31 -3.65 7.63 -7.52
N SER A 32 -3.09 7.29 -6.36
CA SER A 32 -3.56 6.18 -5.51
C SER A 32 -4.93 6.48 -4.85
N LEU A 33 -5.17 7.74 -4.48
CA LEU A 33 -6.47 8.22 -3.99
C LEU A 33 -7.54 8.30 -5.11
N ALA A 34 -7.14 8.65 -6.33
CA ALA A 34 -8.05 8.68 -7.47
C ALA A 34 -8.45 7.27 -7.92
N ALA A 35 -7.53 6.31 -7.92
CA ALA A 35 -7.79 4.93 -8.33
C ALA A 35 -8.77 4.20 -7.39
N THR A 36 -8.68 4.44 -6.08
CA THR A 36 -9.62 3.88 -5.08
C THR A 36 -11.04 4.44 -5.20
N SER A 37 -11.21 5.63 -5.79
CA SER A 37 -12.54 6.25 -5.99
C SER A 37 -13.31 5.71 -7.20
N LEU A 38 -12.60 5.11 -8.18
CA LEU A 38 -13.19 4.64 -9.45
C LEU A 38 -13.62 3.16 -9.42
N GLU A 39 -13.00 2.32 -8.59
CA GLU A 39 -13.37 0.90 -8.47
C GLU A 39 -14.62 0.66 -7.59
N ALA A 40 -15.14 1.69 -6.92
CA ALA A 40 -16.23 1.59 -5.94
C ALA A 40 -17.67 1.50 -6.53
N ARG A 41 -17.85 1.19 -7.83
CA ARG A 41 -19.20 1.11 -8.43
C ARG A 41 -19.47 -0.14 -9.30
N PRO A 42 -19.57 -1.36 -8.72
CA PRO A 42 -20.26 -2.48 -9.37
C PRO A 42 -21.73 -2.64 -8.95
N GLN A 43 -22.24 -1.80 -8.03
CA GLN A 43 -23.52 -2.01 -7.33
C GLN A 43 -24.79 -1.62 -8.12
N LEU A 44 -24.74 -1.47 -9.45
CA LEU A 44 -25.92 -1.20 -10.30
C LEU A 44 -26.30 -2.35 -11.25
N ALA A 45 -25.79 -3.57 -11.02
CA ALA A 45 -26.11 -4.76 -11.82
C ALA A 45 -27.24 -5.63 -11.22
N GLY A 46 -28.17 -5.04 -10.46
CA GLY A 46 -29.26 -5.75 -9.77
C GLY A 46 -30.64 -5.54 -10.40
N ALA A 47 -30.85 -5.91 -11.68
CA ALA A 47 -32.16 -5.77 -12.33
C ALA A 47 -32.47 -6.81 -13.43
N TRP A 48 -32.03 -8.07 -13.27
CA TRP A 48 -32.26 -9.13 -14.29
C TRP A 48 -33.16 -10.29 -13.85
N TRP A 49 -33.71 -10.29 -12.63
CA TRP A 49 -34.52 -11.43 -12.15
C TRP A 49 -36.00 -11.41 -12.59
N ARG A 50 -36.47 -10.42 -13.35
CA ARG A 50 -37.87 -10.30 -13.79
C ARG A 50 -38.10 -10.62 -15.28
N VAL A 51 -37.68 -11.80 -15.77
CA VAL A 51 -38.34 -12.48 -16.90
C VAL A 51 -38.20 -13.99 -16.73
N GLY A 52 -39.09 -14.58 -15.93
CA GLY A 52 -39.26 -16.03 -15.87
C GLY A 52 -40.25 -16.48 -16.93
N LEU A 53 -39.79 -16.90 -18.11
CA LEU A 53 -40.56 -17.67 -19.10
C LEU A 53 -39.60 -18.37 -20.11
N ALA A 54 -38.76 -19.32 -19.66
CA ALA A 54 -37.97 -20.19 -20.56
C ALA A 54 -37.38 -21.45 -19.86
N THR A 55 -38.14 -22.14 -19.00
CA THR A 55 -37.58 -23.17 -18.10
C THR A 55 -37.54 -24.61 -18.66
N GLY A 56 -38.05 -24.88 -19.86
CA GLY A 56 -38.07 -26.24 -20.44
C GLY A 56 -36.84 -26.58 -21.29
N ALA A 57 -36.57 -25.81 -22.33
CA ALA A 57 -35.47 -26.09 -23.29
C ALA A 57 -34.07 -25.79 -22.72
N LEU A 58 -33.98 -24.85 -21.76
CA LEU A 58 -32.72 -24.50 -21.11
C LEU A 58 -32.20 -25.65 -20.23
N ARG A 59 -33.11 -26.43 -19.62
CA ARG A 59 -32.76 -27.56 -18.76
C ARG A 59 -32.16 -28.73 -19.55
N SER A 60 -32.67 -29.04 -20.75
CA SER A 60 -32.14 -30.12 -21.59
C SER A 60 -30.79 -29.74 -22.23
N ALA A 61 -30.62 -28.48 -22.64
CA ALA A 61 -29.35 -27.94 -23.11
C ALA A 61 -28.27 -27.99 -22.01
N LEU A 62 -28.64 -27.64 -20.77
CA LEU A 62 -27.75 -27.72 -19.60
C LEU A 62 -27.31 -29.16 -19.28
N THR A 63 -28.20 -30.15 -19.34
CA THR A 63 -27.80 -31.56 -19.09
C THR A 63 -26.85 -32.11 -20.16
N THR A 64 -26.98 -31.64 -21.41
CA THR A 64 -26.12 -32.09 -22.51
C THR A 64 -24.75 -31.40 -22.45
N ALA A 65 -24.71 -30.13 -22.04
CA ALA A 65 -23.47 -29.39 -21.77
C ALA A 65 -22.67 -29.99 -20.60
N LEU A 66 -23.37 -30.36 -19.51
CA LEU A 66 -22.75 -31.00 -18.34
C LEU A 66 -22.22 -32.41 -18.64
N ALA A 67 -22.86 -33.15 -19.57
CA ALA A 67 -22.35 -34.44 -20.02
C ALA A 67 -21.05 -34.30 -20.85
N HIS A 68 -20.90 -33.20 -21.61
CA HIS A 68 -19.68 -32.97 -22.40
C HIS A 68 -18.49 -32.51 -21.54
N GLU A 69 -18.73 -31.77 -20.45
CA GLU A 69 -17.70 -31.34 -19.48
C GLU A 69 -17.11 -32.49 -18.66
N SER A 70 -17.81 -33.61 -18.53
CA SER A 70 -17.33 -34.78 -17.78
C SER A 70 -16.14 -35.51 -18.44
N ARG A 71 -15.77 -35.14 -19.67
CA ARG A 71 -14.57 -35.63 -20.37
C ARG A 71 -13.44 -34.60 -20.35
N ALA A 72 -13.15 -34.06 -19.17
CA ALA A 72 -11.98 -33.21 -18.96
C ALA A 72 -10.69 -34.02 -19.28
N PRO A 73 -9.74 -33.46 -20.05
CA PRO A 73 -8.45 -34.10 -20.23
C PRO A 73 -7.79 -34.32 -18.87
N ALA A 74 -7.11 -35.45 -18.71
CA ALA A 74 -6.43 -35.83 -17.47
C ALA A 74 -5.57 -34.67 -16.92
N PRO A 75 -5.53 -34.45 -15.60
CA PRO A 75 -4.80 -33.34 -15.01
C PRO A 75 -3.33 -33.43 -15.43
N GLN A 76 -2.90 -32.48 -16.25
CA GLN A 76 -1.50 -32.32 -16.62
C GLN A 76 -0.73 -32.05 -15.32
N LYS A 77 0.12 -32.99 -14.91
CA LYS A 77 1.12 -32.74 -13.85
C LYS A 77 2.07 -31.66 -14.36
N ARG A 78 1.74 -30.38 -14.15
CA ARG A 78 2.72 -29.30 -14.24
C ARG A 78 3.76 -29.59 -13.17
N THR A 79 4.97 -29.94 -13.59
CA THR A 79 6.14 -29.82 -12.73
C THR A 79 6.13 -28.42 -12.12
N PRO A 80 6.43 -28.25 -10.82
CA PRO A 80 6.48 -26.93 -10.20
C PRO A 80 7.72 -26.22 -10.75
N GLU A 81 7.62 -25.63 -11.93
CA GLU A 81 8.53 -24.55 -12.30
C GLU A 81 8.29 -23.46 -11.26
N LEU A 82 9.32 -23.21 -10.44
CA LEU A 82 9.37 -22.09 -9.52
C LEU A 82 9.34 -20.82 -10.36
N ASP A 83 8.13 -20.32 -10.62
CA ASP A 83 7.93 -19.00 -11.16
C ASP A 83 8.57 -17.98 -10.20
N VAL A 84 9.51 -17.19 -10.73
CA VAL A 84 10.26 -16.19 -9.97
C VAL A 84 9.32 -15.16 -9.34
N GLY A 85 8.22 -14.83 -10.02
CA GLY A 85 7.19 -13.94 -9.48
C GLY A 85 6.57 -14.52 -8.21
N THR A 86 6.13 -15.77 -8.26
CA THR A 86 5.60 -16.49 -7.10
C THR A 86 6.60 -16.57 -5.94
N LEU A 87 7.89 -16.80 -6.23
CA LEU A 87 8.93 -16.81 -5.19
C LEU A 87 9.09 -15.43 -4.52
N ILE A 88 9.13 -14.36 -5.32
CA ILE A 88 9.23 -12.98 -4.81
C ILE A 88 8.00 -12.62 -3.97
N GLY A 89 6.80 -12.96 -4.44
CA GLY A 89 5.55 -12.70 -3.71
C GLY A 89 5.53 -13.34 -2.33
N ARG A 90 6.12 -14.53 -2.17
CA ARG A 90 6.19 -15.22 -0.86
C ARG A 90 7.03 -14.49 0.19
N PHE A 91 7.86 -13.52 -0.19
CA PHE A 91 8.56 -12.66 0.76
C PHE A 91 7.68 -11.56 1.35
N HIS A 92 6.48 -11.30 0.80
CA HIS A 92 5.61 -10.24 1.29
C HIS A 92 5.36 -10.29 2.81
N PRO A 93 4.98 -11.43 3.43
CA PRO A 93 4.80 -11.50 4.87
C PRO A 93 6.06 -11.17 5.68
N ALA A 94 7.26 -11.46 5.16
CA ALA A 94 8.50 -11.05 5.83
C ALA A 94 8.74 -9.54 5.67
N LEU A 95 8.52 -9.01 4.47
CA LEU A 95 8.81 -7.62 4.14
C LEU A 95 7.88 -6.61 4.79
N VAL A 96 6.62 -6.96 5.10
CA VAL A 96 5.69 -6.06 5.79
C VAL A 96 6.14 -5.69 7.22
N HIS A 97 6.93 -6.54 7.89
CA HIS A 97 7.34 -6.28 9.28
C HIS A 97 8.27 -5.07 9.40
N PHE A 98 9.09 -4.82 8.39
CA PHE A 98 10.04 -3.70 8.40
C PHE A 98 9.35 -2.33 8.42
N PRO A 99 8.50 -1.97 7.44
CA PRO A 99 7.80 -0.68 7.48
C PRO A 99 6.89 -0.56 8.71
N ILE A 100 6.23 -1.64 9.17
CA ILE A 100 5.42 -1.60 10.40
C ILE A 100 6.29 -1.22 11.60
N ALA A 101 7.41 -1.93 11.82
CA ALA A 101 8.29 -1.69 12.96
C ALA A 101 8.91 -0.29 12.91
N TRP A 102 9.41 0.15 11.75
CA TRP A 102 10.03 1.47 11.60
C TRP A 102 9.02 2.61 11.72
N LEU A 103 7.81 2.47 11.16
CA LEU A 103 6.77 3.49 11.28
C LEU A 103 6.30 3.64 12.72
N PHE A 104 6.13 2.52 13.43
CA PHE A 104 5.72 2.55 14.83
C PHE A 104 6.82 3.16 15.72
N LEU A 105 8.07 2.76 15.51
CA LEU A 105 9.22 3.31 16.21
C LEU A 105 9.40 4.81 15.92
N LEU A 106 9.20 5.22 14.67
CA LEU A 106 9.17 6.62 14.26
C LEU A 106 8.10 7.38 15.04
N ALA A 107 6.85 6.88 15.08
CA ALA A 107 5.78 7.52 15.83
C ALA A 107 6.16 7.75 17.30
N LEU A 108 6.72 6.73 17.96
CA LEU A 108 7.18 6.85 19.36
C LEU A 108 8.26 7.92 19.55
N PHE A 109 9.28 7.93 18.69
CA PHE A 109 10.34 8.94 18.77
C PHE A 109 9.84 10.34 18.47
N GLU A 110 8.91 10.49 17.53
CA GLU A 110 8.38 11.80 17.16
C GLU A 110 7.50 12.39 18.27
N TRP A 111 6.73 11.54 18.99
CA TRP A 111 6.05 11.92 20.22
C TRP A 111 7.04 12.32 21.32
N TYR A 112 8.04 11.48 21.59
CA TYR A 112 9.04 11.78 22.61
C TYR A 112 9.79 13.10 22.31
N ALA A 113 10.20 13.33 21.06
CA ALA A 113 10.85 14.57 20.63
C ALA A 113 9.91 15.79 20.73
N ALA A 114 8.64 15.63 20.35
CA ALA A 114 7.65 16.71 20.43
C ALA A 114 7.37 17.12 21.89
N LEU A 115 7.25 16.15 22.80
CA LEU A 115 7.01 16.40 24.22
C LEU A 115 8.25 16.92 24.96
N SER A 116 9.42 16.37 24.65
CA SER A 116 10.68 16.75 25.29
C SER A 116 11.26 18.06 24.76
N ARG A 117 10.71 18.58 23.63
CA ARG A 117 11.21 19.76 22.90
C ARG A 117 12.70 19.65 22.53
N ARG A 118 13.21 18.43 22.36
CA ARG A 118 14.60 18.12 21.99
C ARG A 118 14.68 17.84 20.49
N GLY A 119 15.47 18.64 19.77
CA GLY A 119 15.71 18.46 18.32
C GLY A 119 16.72 17.36 17.98
N ASP A 120 17.39 16.78 18.98
CA ASP A 120 18.51 15.85 18.78
C ASP A 120 18.10 14.54 18.05
N LEU A 121 16.81 14.23 18.01
CA LEU A 121 16.26 13.05 17.34
C LEU A 121 15.88 13.30 15.88
N ASP A 122 16.07 14.51 15.36
CA ASP A 122 15.61 14.88 14.02
C ASP A 122 16.24 14.03 12.91
N ARG A 123 17.53 13.69 13.04
CA ARG A 123 18.26 12.82 12.10
C ARG A 123 17.77 11.38 12.16
N LEU A 124 17.53 10.87 13.37
CA LEU A 124 16.99 9.53 13.58
C LEU A 124 15.59 9.39 12.99
N GLY A 125 14.72 10.38 13.25
CA GLY A 125 13.37 10.42 12.68
C GLY A 125 13.39 10.44 11.15
N MET A 126 14.25 11.25 10.53
CA MET A 126 14.41 11.24 9.07
C MET A 126 14.90 9.90 8.52
N GLY A 127 15.86 9.27 9.20
CA GLY A 127 16.35 7.93 8.84
C GLY A 127 15.24 6.87 8.91
N LEU A 128 14.51 6.82 10.01
CA LEU A 128 13.39 5.89 10.19
C LEU A 128 12.26 6.12 9.17
N LEU A 129 11.93 7.38 8.90
CA LEU A 129 10.92 7.72 7.89
C LEU A 129 11.35 7.29 6.48
N THR A 130 12.63 7.48 6.14
CA THR A 130 13.18 7.03 4.86
C THR A 130 13.14 5.51 4.73
N LEU A 131 13.59 4.79 5.76
CA LEU A 131 13.52 3.32 5.81
C LEU A 131 12.07 2.83 5.71
N THR A 132 11.14 3.50 6.38
CA THR A 132 9.70 3.20 6.29
C THR A 132 9.19 3.32 4.86
N VAL A 133 9.50 4.42 4.16
CA VAL A 133 9.08 4.62 2.75
C VAL A 133 9.65 3.53 1.85
N VAL A 134 10.93 3.20 1.98
CA VAL A 134 11.56 2.12 1.19
C VAL A 134 10.92 0.76 1.51
N GLY A 135 10.67 0.47 2.79
CA GLY A 135 10.00 -0.74 3.23
C GLY A 135 8.57 -0.87 2.71
N LEU A 136 7.81 0.23 2.70
CA LEU A 136 6.45 0.28 2.15
C LEU A 136 6.44 -0.05 0.65
N VAL A 137 7.39 0.49 -0.12
CA VAL A 137 7.51 0.17 -1.55
C VAL A 137 7.78 -1.32 -1.74
N ALA A 138 8.76 -1.88 -1.02
CA ALA A 138 9.08 -3.30 -1.11
C ALA A 138 7.91 -4.21 -0.70
N ALA A 139 7.23 -3.88 0.39
CA ALA A 139 6.04 -4.59 0.88
C ALA A 139 4.88 -4.52 -0.12
N ALA A 140 4.60 -3.34 -0.68
CA ALA A 140 3.53 -3.17 -1.65
C ALA A 140 3.83 -3.93 -2.95
N THR A 141 5.05 -3.81 -3.50
CA THR A 141 5.44 -4.52 -4.72
C THR A 141 5.28 -6.03 -4.57
N THR A 142 5.81 -6.60 -3.48
CA THR A 142 5.67 -8.04 -3.22
C THR A 142 4.23 -8.46 -2.95
N GLY A 143 3.42 -7.60 -2.33
CA GLY A 143 2.00 -7.86 -2.08
C GLY A 143 1.17 -7.92 -3.37
N PHE A 144 1.39 -6.99 -4.30
CA PHE A 144 0.74 -7.02 -5.62
C PHE A 144 1.14 -8.26 -6.43
N ILE A 145 2.43 -8.61 -6.43
CA ILE A 145 2.91 -9.83 -7.09
C ILE A 145 2.26 -11.08 -6.46
N LEU A 146 2.18 -11.14 -5.13
CA LEU A 146 1.58 -12.26 -4.42
C LEU A 146 0.08 -12.42 -4.75
N ALA A 147 -0.67 -11.31 -4.73
CA ALA A 147 -2.09 -11.31 -5.05
C ALA A 147 -2.34 -11.78 -6.49
N GLY A 148 -1.55 -11.30 -7.45
CA GLY A 148 -1.64 -11.70 -8.86
C GLY A 148 -1.27 -13.15 -9.12
N ALA A 149 -0.21 -13.65 -8.47
CA ALA A 149 0.18 -15.04 -8.58
C ALA A 149 -0.91 -16.02 -8.09
N HIS A 150 -1.79 -15.59 -7.19
CA HIS A 150 -2.88 -16.40 -6.65
C HIS A 150 -4.26 -16.04 -7.21
N GLY A 151 -4.37 -15.05 -8.12
CA GLY A 151 -5.65 -14.59 -8.66
C GLY A 151 -6.60 -14.01 -7.61
N LEU A 152 -6.06 -13.40 -6.55
CA LEU A 152 -6.82 -12.92 -5.39
C LEU A 152 -7.11 -11.41 -5.40
N GLU A 153 -6.67 -10.68 -6.44
CA GLU A 153 -6.68 -9.21 -6.49
C GLU A 153 -8.09 -8.63 -6.35
N GLN A 154 -9.11 -9.38 -6.80
CA GLN A 154 -10.50 -8.97 -6.79
C GLN A 154 -11.28 -9.47 -5.56
N THR A 155 -10.62 -10.19 -4.65
CA THR A 155 -11.29 -10.62 -3.41
C THR A 155 -11.50 -9.42 -2.50
N ALA A 156 -12.67 -9.36 -1.85
CA ALA A 156 -13.02 -8.25 -0.97
C ALA A 156 -12.00 -8.03 0.16
N ALA A 157 -11.44 -9.13 0.70
CA ALA A 157 -10.43 -9.08 1.75
C ALA A 157 -9.12 -8.42 1.26
N VAL A 158 -8.62 -8.81 0.09
CA VAL A 158 -7.41 -8.22 -0.51
C VAL A 158 -7.64 -6.76 -0.89
N ILE A 159 -8.79 -6.42 -1.48
CA ILE A 159 -9.13 -5.03 -1.82
C ILE A 159 -9.15 -4.16 -0.57
N LEU A 160 -9.81 -4.63 0.51
CA LEU A 160 -9.89 -3.87 1.75
C LEU A 160 -8.50 -3.67 2.38
N HIS A 161 -7.73 -4.75 2.53
CA HIS A 161 -6.37 -4.70 3.07
C HIS A 161 -5.48 -3.74 2.25
N ARG A 162 -5.48 -3.89 0.92
CA ARG A 162 -4.73 -3.05 -0.01
C ARG A 162 -5.09 -1.58 0.15
N ASN A 163 -6.38 -1.25 0.18
CA ASN A 163 -6.83 0.14 0.24
C ASN A 163 -6.49 0.78 1.60
N VAL A 164 -6.62 0.03 2.70
CA VAL A 164 -6.19 0.49 4.03
C VAL A 164 -4.69 0.80 4.05
N GLU A 165 -3.86 -0.10 3.52
CA GLU A 165 -2.40 0.13 3.46
C GLU A 165 -2.01 1.25 2.49
N LEU A 166 -2.76 1.48 1.41
CA LEU A 166 -2.56 2.66 0.56
C LEU A 166 -2.87 3.97 1.28
N VAL A 167 -3.86 4.00 2.18
CA VAL A 167 -4.12 5.17 3.04
C VAL A 167 -2.97 5.39 4.02
N ALA A 168 -2.48 4.34 4.68
CA ALA A 168 -1.32 4.42 5.55
C ALA A 168 -0.07 4.94 4.80
N ALA A 169 0.23 4.34 3.65
CA ALA A 169 1.36 4.73 2.81
C ALA A 169 1.24 6.19 2.33
N SER A 170 0.04 6.64 1.96
CA SER A 170 -0.21 8.02 1.56
C SER A 170 0.08 9.00 2.71
N SER A 171 -0.35 8.67 3.94
CA SER A 171 -0.03 9.49 5.12
C SER A 171 1.47 9.61 5.35
N VAL A 172 2.21 8.51 5.24
CA VAL A 172 3.67 8.48 5.38
C VAL A 172 4.37 9.28 4.28
N VAL A 173 3.90 9.18 3.03
CA VAL A 173 4.44 9.96 1.90
C VAL A 173 4.20 11.45 2.12
N VAL A 174 3.01 11.86 2.57
CA VAL A 174 2.73 13.26 2.91
C VAL A 174 3.63 13.74 4.06
N ALA A 175 3.83 12.92 5.09
CA ALA A 175 4.75 13.23 6.19
C ALA A 175 6.21 13.38 5.70
N PHE A 176 6.66 12.51 4.80
CA PHE A 176 7.99 12.58 4.17
C PHE A 176 8.16 13.85 3.34
N VAL A 177 7.19 14.16 2.48
CA VAL A 177 7.19 15.40 1.68
C VAL A 177 7.21 16.63 2.59
N LEU A 178 6.39 16.66 3.63
CA LEU A 178 6.35 17.76 4.60
C LEU A 178 7.71 17.96 5.27
N ARG A 179 8.35 16.87 5.69
CA ARG A 179 9.66 16.88 6.36
C ARG A 179 10.77 17.35 5.43
N VAL A 180 10.80 16.87 4.18
CA VAL A 180 11.76 17.30 3.15
C VAL A 180 11.57 18.76 2.74
N ALA A 181 10.32 19.22 2.63
CA ALA A 181 10.01 20.59 2.22
C ALA A 181 10.30 21.64 3.31
N ARG A 182 10.44 21.23 4.57
CA ARG A 182 10.63 22.11 5.74
C ARG A 182 11.82 21.69 6.61
N PRO A 183 13.05 21.65 6.07
CA PRO A 183 14.22 21.13 6.80
C PRO A 183 14.65 21.99 8.00
N THR A 184 14.34 23.30 8.00
CA THR A 184 14.81 24.25 9.03
C THR A 184 13.70 24.87 9.88
N SER A 185 12.43 24.70 9.51
CA SER A 185 11.27 25.37 10.16
C SER A 185 10.24 24.37 10.66
N PHE A 186 10.68 23.36 11.44
CA PHE A 186 9.85 22.24 11.85
C PHE A 186 9.33 22.37 13.29
N ASN A 187 8.53 23.41 13.54
CA ASN A 187 8.06 23.78 14.88
C ASN A 187 6.57 24.16 14.89
N GLY A 188 6.02 24.32 16.11
CA GLY A 188 4.63 24.74 16.32
C GLY A 188 3.59 23.80 15.71
N VAL A 189 2.61 24.36 15.00
CA VAL A 189 1.49 23.61 14.39
C VAL A 189 1.97 22.57 13.37
N VAL A 190 2.98 22.91 12.55
CA VAL A 190 3.52 22.01 11.52
C VAL A 190 4.08 20.73 12.13
N ARG A 191 4.77 20.86 13.27
CA ARG A 191 5.31 19.72 14.03
C ARG A 191 4.18 18.78 14.46
N TRP A 192 3.09 19.31 15.00
CA TRP A 192 1.95 18.52 15.45
C TRP A 192 1.18 17.88 14.29
N VAL A 193 1.02 18.58 13.16
CA VAL A 193 0.44 18.01 11.94
C VAL A 193 1.26 16.81 11.47
N TYR A 194 2.59 16.93 11.45
CA TYR A 194 3.46 15.82 11.10
C TYR A 194 3.36 14.65 12.07
N VAL A 195 3.40 14.89 13.39
CA VAL A 195 3.22 13.84 14.41
C VAL A 195 1.88 13.14 14.22
N ALA A 196 0.81 13.89 13.92
CA ALA A 196 -0.50 13.33 13.63
C ALA A 196 -0.51 12.47 12.35
N LEU A 197 0.15 12.90 11.27
CA LEU A 197 0.28 12.12 10.03
C LEU A 197 1.03 10.80 10.26
N VAL A 198 2.17 10.85 10.94
CA VAL A 198 2.96 9.66 11.26
C VAL A 198 2.18 8.71 12.17
N SER A 199 1.58 9.24 13.23
CA SER A 199 0.81 8.43 14.20
C SER A 199 -0.44 7.83 13.56
N GLY A 200 -1.18 8.63 12.78
CA GLY A 200 -2.35 8.16 12.03
C GLY A 200 -1.96 7.08 11.01
N GLY A 201 -0.88 7.30 10.26
CA GLY A 201 -0.33 6.30 9.35
C GLY A 201 0.05 5.00 10.07
N ALA A 202 0.69 5.10 11.24
CA ALA A 202 1.05 3.93 12.06
C ALA A 202 -0.18 3.15 12.53
N LEU A 203 -1.22 3.84 13.02
CA LEU A 203 -2.46 3.19 13.46
C LEU A 203 -3.20 2.51 12.32
N VAL A 204 -3.29 3.17 11.15
CA VAL A 204 -3.92 2.58 9.96
C VAL A 204 -3.12 1.37 9.46
N CYS A 205 -1.78 1.44 9.48
CA CYS A 205 -0.91 0.31 9.13
C CYS A 205 -1.04 -0.87 10.10
N LEU A 206 -1.19 -0.61 11.41
CA LEU A 206 -1.47 -1.67 12.38
C LEU A 206 -2.83 -2.35 12.11
N TYR A 207 -3.84 -1.56 11.76
CA TYR A 207 -5.14 -2.09 11.37
C TYR A 207 -5.06 -2.93 10.07
N GLY A 208 -4.32 -2.46 9.07
CA GLY A 208 -4.09 -3.23 7.85
C GLY A 208 -3.28 -4.52 8.10
N GLY A 209 -2.32 -4.50 9.05
CA GLY A 209 -1.65 -5.69 9.57
C GLY A 209 -2.62 -6.70 10.22
N HIS A 210 -3.60 -6.22 10.99
CA HIS A 210 -4.67 -7.07 11.53
C HIS A 210 -5.51 -7.69 10.40
N LEU A 211 -5.89 -6.93 9.37
CA LEU A 211 -6.58 -7.47 8.19
C LEU A 211 -5.72 -8.51 7.44
N GLY A 212 -4.41 -8.28 7.34
CA GLY A 212 -3.45 -9.24 6.79
C GLY A 212 -3.44 -10.55 7.58
N GLY A 213 -3.46 -10.46 8.91
CA GLY A 213 -3.59 -11.62 9.79
C GLY A 213 -4.87 -12.42 9.54
N LYS A 214 -6.01 -11.75 9.35
CA LYS A 214 -7.28 -12.42 9.04
C LYS A 214 -7.27 -13.16 7.69
N MET A 215 -6.57 -12.64 6.69
CA MET A 215 -6.41 -13.34 5.40
C MET A 215 -5.58 -14.62 5.51
N VAL A 216 -4.59 -14.65 6.41
CA VAL A 216 -3.68 -15.79 6.59
C VAL A 216 -4.25 -16.83 7.56
N PHE A 217 -4.78 -16.38 8.69
CA PHE A 217 -5.23 -17.25 9.79
C PHE A 217 -6.76 -17.44 9.85
N GLY A 218 -7.50 -16.74 8.99
CA GLY A 218 -8.97 -16.76 8.94
C GLY A 218 -9.63 -15.72 9.85
N GLU A 219 -10.89 -15.43 9.55
CA GLU A 219 -11.71 -14.42 10.24
C GLU A 219 -11.85 -14.67 11.75
N ALA A 220 -11.77 -15.93 12.18
CA ALA A 220 -11.94 -16.33 13.59
C ALA A 220 -10.65 -16.20 14.43
N TYR A 221 -9.51 -15.84 13.84
CA TYR A 221 -8.23 -15.79 14.55
C TYR A 221 -8.21 -14.71 15.64
N LEU A 222 -8.76 -13.53 15.35
CA LEU A 222 -9.02 -12.44 16.30
C LEU A 222 -10.40 -11.85 15.98
N PRO A 223 -11.47 -12.27 16.69
CA PRO A 223 -12.86 -12.04 16.28
C PRO A 223 -13.40 -10.65 16.63
N TYR A 224 -12.67 -9.59 16.27
CA TYR A 224 -13.04 -8.19 16.55
C TYR A 224 -12.37 -7.23 15.58
#